data_AF-K1SFV2-F1
#
_entry.id   AF-K1SFV2-F1
#
_cell.length_a   1.000
_cell.length_b   1.000
_cell.length_c   1.000
_cell.angle_alpha   90.00
_cell.angle_beta   90.00
_cell.angle_gamma   90.00
#
_symmetry.space_group_name_H-M   'P 1'
#
loop_
_entity.id
_entity.type
_entity.pdbx_description
1 polymer ?
#
loop_
_entity_poly.entity_id
_entity_poly.type
_entity_poly.pdbx_seq_one_letter_code
_entity_poly.pdbx_strand_id
1 'polypeptide(L)'
;DPVNYNAPEGSYSTNPYDGNTRITEFKQMIQALHDRGISVVMDVVYNHTFSTDSCFNRTVPGYYYRMHSSSAYSNGSGCGNETASDKLMYRKYMIESVKYWAEEYHIDGSVLTLWVFTISQQ
;
A
#
# COMPACT_ATOMS: atom_id res chain seq x y z
N ASP A 1 2.96 -9.62 -0.28
CA ASP A 1 3.03 -8.86 0.99
C ASP A 1 3.78 -7.55 0.81
N PRO A 2 3.22 -6.42 1.29
CA PRO A 2 3.74 -5.10 0.97
C PRO A 2 4.95 -4.71 1.83
N VAL A 3 6.00 -4.23 1.18
CA VAL A 3 7.18 -3.62 1.79
C VAL A 3 7.26 -2.12 1.47
N ASN A 4 6.98 -1.76 0.21
CA ASN A 4 6.98 -0.38 -0.29
C ASN A 4 5.68 -0.11 -1.05
N TYR A 5 4.81 0.76 -0.53
CA TYR A 5 3.46 0.98 -1.09
C TYR A 5 3.42 1.85 -2.34
N ASN A 6 4.47 2.64 -2.59
CA ASN A 6 4.51 3.64 -3.66
C ASN A 6 5.61 3.36 -4.69
N ALA A 7 6.12 2.12 -4.73
CA ALA A 7 7.08 1.68 -5.71
C ALA A 7 6.52 0.47 -6.47
N PRO A 8 6.61 0.42 -7.81
CA PRO A 8 6.23 -0.76 -8.56
C PRO A 8 7.07 -2.00 -8.16
N GLU A 9 6.45 -3.17 -8.27
CA GLU A 9 7.08 -4.46 -8.02
C GLU A 9 8.21 -4.70 -9.03
N GLY A 10 9.38 -5.10 -8.53
CA GLY A 10 10.59 -5.21 -9.35
C GLY A 10 10.59 -6.45 -10.26
N SER A 11 9.95 -7.54 -9.83
CA SER A 11 9.94 -8.81 -10.57
C SER A 11 9.19 -8.75 -11.91
N TYR A 12 8.33 -7.76 -12.11
CA TYR A 12 7.65 -7.52 -13.40
C TYR A 12 8.43 -6.60 -14.35
N SER A 13 9.56 -6.05 -13.90
CA SER A 13 10.44 -5.20 -14.70
C SER A 13 11.42 -6.04 -15.51
N THR A 14 11.74 -5.62 -16.74
CA THR A 14 12.80 -6.26 -17.52
C THR A 14 14.19 -6.10 -16.89
N ASN A 15 14.39 -5.03 -16.12
CA ASN A 15 15.56 -4.82 -15.30
C ASN A 15 15.15 -4.42 -13.87
N PRO A 16 15.19 -5.33 -12.88
CA PRO A 16 14.81 -5.01 -11.51
C PRO A 16 15.87 -4.14 -10.80
N TYR A 17 17.09 -4.07 -11.31
CA TYR A 17 18.20 -3.33 -10.69
C TYR A 17 18.22 -1.84 -11.05
N ASP A 18 17.47 -1.43 -12.07
CA ASP A 18 17.21 -0.03 -12.39
C ASP A 18 15.79 0.36 -11.97
N GLY A 19 15.71 1.28 -11.00
CA GLY A 19 14.44 1.78 -10.48
C GLY A 19 13.60 2.54 -11.51
N ASN A 20 14.22 3.15 -12.53
CA ASN A 20 13.47 3.89 -13.55
C ASN A 20 12.79 2.95 -14.55
N THR A 21 13.36 1.77 -14.80
CA THR A 21 12.81 0.79 -15.75
C THR A 21 11.41 0.36 -15.32
N ARG A 22 11.22 -0.08 -14.07
CA ARG A 22 9.92 -0.53 -13.57
C ARG A 22 8.84 0.57 -13.59
N ILE A 23 9.24 1.83 -13.35
CA ILE A 23 8.32 2.98 -13.39
C ILE A 23 7.86 3.20 -14.83
N THR A 24 8.82 3.22 -15.76
CA THR A 24 8.57 3.47 -17.18
C THR A 24 7.70 2.38 -17.79
N GLU A 25 8.07 1.11 -17.57
CA GLU A 25 7.34 -0.04 -18.12
C GLU A 25 5.93 -0.14 -17.56
N PHE A 26 5.74 0.14 -16.27
CA PHE A 26 4.41 0.13 -15.67
C PHE A 26 3.53 1.24 -16.26
N LYS A 27 4.05 2.46 -16.46
CA LYS A 27 3.32 3.53 -17.14
C LYS A 27 3.00 3.20 -18.60
N GLN A 28 3.93 2.58 -19.32
CA GLN A 28 3.71 2.13 -20.70
C GLN A 28 2.61 1.07 -20.80
N MET A 29 2.56 0.13 -19.85
CA MET A 29 1.50 -0.86 -19.76
C MET A 29 0.14 -0.20 -19.54
N ILE A 30 0.03 0.73 -18.59
CA ILE A 30 -1.22 1.47 -18.33
C ILE A 30 -1.65 2.25 -19.58
N GLN A 31 -0.74 3.01 -20.19
CA GLN A 31 -1.01 3.75 -21.42
C GLN A 31 -1.53 2.83 -22.54
N ALA A 32 -0.89 1.68 -22.75
CA ALA A 32 -1.30 0.73 -23.79
C ALA A 32 -2.70 0.13 -23.55
N LEU A 33 -3.11 -0.02 -22.28
CA LEU A 33 -4.47 -0.45 -21.92
C LEU A 33 -5.48 0.68 -22.16
N HIS A 34 -5.15 1.91 -21.76
CA HIS A 34 -5.99 3.09 -21.99
C HIS A 34 -6.19 3.39 -23.47
N ASP A 35 -5.16 3.24 -24.31
CA ASP A 35 -5.26 3.40 -25.78
C ASP A 35 -6.25 2.41 -26.40
N ARG A 36 -6.58 1.33 -25.68
CA ARG A 36 -7.57 0.31 -26.07
C ARG A 36 -8.90 0.47 -25.34
N GLY A 37 -9.09 1.54 -24.57
CA GLY A 37 -10.30 1.82 -23.79
C GLY A 37 -10.47 0.91 -22.58
N ILE A 38 -9.39 0.31 -22.07
CA ILE A 38 -9.40 -0.59 -20.90
C ILE A 38 -8.93 0.18 -19.68
N SER A 39 -9.79 0.32 -18.68
CA SER A 39 -9.42 0.91 -17.38
C SER A 39 -8.61 -0.06 -16.53
N VAL A 40 -7.69 0.51 -15.74
CA VAL A 40 -6.79 -0.21 -14.84
C VAL A 40 -7.20 0.04 -13.39
N VAL A 41 -7.49 -1.05 -12.68
CA VAL A 41 -7.80 -1.02 -11.25
C VAL A 41 -6.68 -1.72 -10.50
N MET A 42 -6.10 -1.06 -9.51
CA MET A 42 -4.99 -1.60 -8.73
C MET A 42 -5.47 -2.20 -7.41
N ASP A 43 -5.03 -3.43 -7.11
CA ASP A 43 -5.21 -4.02 -5.79
C ASP A 43 -4.15 -3.45 -4.83
N VAL A 44 -4.61 -2.82 -3.74
CA VAL A 44 -3.78 -2.18 -2.73
C VAL A 44 -4.02 -2.79 -1.36
N VAL A 45 -2.93 -3.15 -0.69
CA VAL A 45 -2.95 -3.91 0.57
C VAL A 45 -2.46 -3.02 1.70
N TYR A 46 -3.27 -2.08 2.20
CA TYR A 46 -2.86 -1.19 3.31
C TYR A 46 -3.04 -1.81 4.70
N ASN A 47 -3.62 -3.00 4.84
CA ASN A 47 -4.04 -3.52 6.14
C ASN A 47 -2.91 -4.16 6.98
N HIS A 48 -1.77 -4.48 6.36
CA HIS A 48 -0.60 -5.08 7.02
C HIS A 48 0.69 -4.77 6.25
N THR A 49 1.85 -4.96 6.87
CA THR A 49 3.15 -5.04 6.20
C THR A 49 3.66 -6.47 6.18
N PHE A 50 4.59 -6.79 5.27
CA PHE A 50 5.23 -8.12 5.22
C PHE A 50 5.83 -8.55 6.58
N SER A 51 6.45 -7.62 7.30
CA SER A 51 6.93 -7.85 8.65
C SER A 51 6.82 -6.58 9.50
N THR A 52 6.98 -6.72 10.81
CA THR A 52 7.07 -5.57 11.73
C THR A 52 8.42 -4.86 11.64
N ASP A 53 9.44 -5.44 11.00
CA ASP A 53 10.66 -4.70 10.60
C ASP A 53 10.40 -3.94 9.29
N SER A 54 9.60 -2.88 9.38
CA SER A 54 9.21 -2.04 8.25
C SER A 54 9.74 -0.62 8.39
N CYS A 55 9.70 0.14 7.28
CA CYS A 55 10.00 1.56 7.29
C CYS A 55 9.20 2.33 8.36
N PHE A 56 7.92 1.99 8.56
CA PHE A 56 7.08 2.63 9.57
C PHE A 56 7.59 2.43 10.99
N ASN A 57 7.93 1.20 11.38
CA ASN A 57 8.44 0.93 12.72
C ASN A 57 9.86 1.48 12.91
N ARG A 58 10.67 1.51 11.85
CA ARG A 58 12.01 2.11 11.90
C ARG A 58 11.96 3.64 12.04
N THR A 59 10.91 4.29 11.53
CA THR A 59 10.72 5.74 11.65
C THR A 59 10.03 6.15 12.95
N VAL A 60 8.90 5.51 13.28
CA VAL A 60 8.18 5.75 14.55
C VAL A 60 7.71 4.40 15.12
N PRO A 61 8.50 3.79 16.02
CA PRO A 61 8.19 2.48 16.59
C PRO A 61 6.78 2.41 17.19
N GLY A 62 6.00 1.41 16.76
CA GLY A 62 4.68 1.09 17.31
C GLY A 62 3.54 2.03 16.89
N TYR A 63 3.80 3.20 16.31
CA TYR A 63 2.74 4.17 15.99
C TYR A 63 1.80 3.69 14.88
N TYR A 64 2.37 3.10 13.82
CA TYR A 64 1.65 2.75 12.60
C TYR A 64 0.89 1.41 12.66
N TYR A 65 0.96 0.71 13.79
CA TYR A 65 0.35 -0.61 13.98
C TYR A 65 -0.63 -0.59 15.12
N ARG A 66 -1.63 -1.46 15.06
CA ARG A 66 -2.49 -1.72 16.22
C ARG A 66 -1.75 -2.66 17.17
N MET A 67 -1.80 -2.33 18.45
CA MET A 67 -1.12 -3.07 19.51
C MET A 67 -2.11 -3.33 20.64
N HIS A 68 -2.00 -4.50 21.26
CA HIS A 68 -2.68 -4.82 22.50
C HIS A 68 -2.06 -4.05 23.67
N SER A 69 -2.77 -3.99 24.80
CA SER A 69 -2.27 -3.39 26.05
C SER A 69 -0.96 -4.03 26.55
N SER A 70 -0.65 -5.25 26.13
CA SER A 70 0.58 -5.98 26.42
C SER A 70 1.79 -5.56 25.56
N SER A 71 1.65 -4.51 24.72
CA SER A 71 2.64 -4.11 23.71
C SER A 71 2.91 -5.18 22.64
N ALA A 72 2.04 -6.18 22.49
CA ALA A 72 2.06 -7.13 21.40
C ALA A 72 1.29 -6.58 20.18
N TYR A 73 1.74 -6.88 18.96
CA TYR A 73 1.02 -6.53 17.74
C TYR A 73 -0.31 -7.28 17.65
N SER A 74 -1.36 -6.57 17.27
CA SER A 74 -2.63 -7.19 16.92
C SER A 74 -2.54 -7.84 15.53
N ASN A 75 -3.33 -8.88 15.31
CA ASN A 75 -3.25 -9.72 14.11
C ASN A 75 -4.62 -9.90 13.42
N GLY A 76 -5.43 -8.85 13.32
CA GLY A 76 -6.71 -8.93 12.61
C GLY A 76 -6.56 -9.19 11.10
N SER A 77 -5.38 -8.93 10.53
CA SER A 77 -5.05 -9.30 9.14
C SER A 77 -4.81 -10.81 8.93
N GLY A 78 -4.45 -11.55 9.99
CA GLY A 78 -3.94 -12.92 9.88
C GLY A 78 -2.46 -13.04 9.47
N CYS A 79 -1.77 -11.92 9.17
CA CYS A 79 -0.40 -11.87 8.64
C CYS A 79 0.67 -11.48 9.68
N GLY A 80 0.34 -11.56 10.98
CA GLY A 80 1.24 -11.27 12.11
C GLY A 80 1.25 -9.81 12.58
N ASN A 81 0.66 -8.89 11.82
CA ASN A 81 0.49 -7.49 12.21
C ASN A 81 -0.71 -6.86 11.49
N GLU A 82 -1.25 -5.78 12.04
CA GLU A 82 -2.23 -4.95 11.35
C GLU A 82 -1.88 -3.47 11.52
N THR A 83 -2.08 -2.70 10.46
CA THR A 83 -1.79 -1.27 10.45
C THR A 83 -2.94 -0.47 11.06
N ALA A 84 -2.62 0.66 11.67
CA ALA A 84 -3.57 1.48 12.42
C ALA A 84 -4.14 2.62 11.56
N SER A 85 -5.11 2.29 10.69
CA SER A 85 -5.84 3.23 9.81
C SER A 85 -6.55 4.39 10.54
N ASP A 86 -6.79 4.25 11.83
CA ASP A 86 -7.35 5.28 12.71
C ASP A 86 -6.33 6.36 13.11
N LYS A 87 -5.02 6.07 13.03
CA LYS A 87 -3.96 7.02 13.34
C LYS A 87 -3.85 8.08 12.26
N LEU A 88 -3.80 9.33 12.68
CA LEU A 88 -3.84 10.49 11.79
C LEU A 88 -2.81 10.41 10.67
N MET A 89 -1.54 10.12 11.00
CA MET A 89 -0.47 10.10 10.00
C MET A 89 -0.54 8.88 9.08
N TYR A 90 -1.06 7.75 9.55
CA TYR A 90 -1.24 6.59 8.68
C TYR A 90 -2.44 6.77 7.73
N ARG A 91 -3.54 7.35 8.23
CA ARG A 91 -4.66 7.75 7.39
C ARG A 91 -4.24 8.72 6.29
N LYS A 92 -3.47 9.75 6.66
CA LYS A 92 -2.89 10.71 5.71
C LYS A 92 -2.03 9.97 4.68
N TYR A 93 -1.14 9.09 5.13
CA TYR A 93 -0.29 8.30 4.24
C TYR A 93 -1.08 7.47 3.22
N MET A 94 -2.13 6.73 3.65
CA MET A 94 -2.95 5.95 2.74
C MET A 94 -3.63 6.82 1.67
N ILE A 95 -4.19 7.97 2.08
CA ILE A 95 -4.85 8.91 1.17
C ILE A 95 -3.84 9.47 0.16
N GLU A 96 -2.67 9.90 0.63
CA GLU A 96 -1.60 10.43 -0.24
C GLU A 96 -1.05 9.36 -1.16
N SER A 97 -0.96 8.11 -0.70
CA SER A 97 -0.51 6.98 -1.49
C SER A 97 -1.48 6.68 -2.64
N VAL A 98 -2.79 6.63 -2.38
CA VAL A 98 -3.81 6.44 -3.44
C VAL A 98 -3.82 7.60 -4.43
N LYS A 99 -3.72 8.84 -3.94
CA LYS A 99 -3.62 10.03 -4.81
C LYS A 99 -2.39 9.97 -5.70
N TYR A 100 -1.25 9.59 -5.15
CA TYR A 100 -0.03 9.43 -5.94
C TYR A 100 -0.21 8.43 -7.09
N TRP A 101 -0.85 7.28 -6.85
CA TRP A 101 -1.10 6.32 -7.93
C TRP A 101 -2.08 6.84 -8.99
N ALA A 102 -3.09 7.61 -8.59
CA ALA A 102 -4.01 8.25 -9.53
C ALA A 102 -3.32 9.36 -10.35
N GLU A 103 -2.51 10.21 -9.72
CA GLU A 103 -1.90 11.38 -10.35
C GLU A 103 -0.64 11.02 -11.16
N GLU A 104 0.23 10.14 -10.65
CA GLU A 104 1.53 9.83 -11.27
C GLU A 104 1.43 8.72 -12.33
N TYR A 105 0.51 7.76 -12.13
CA TYR A 105 0.36 6.58 -12.97
C TYR A 105 -0.99 6.49 -13.68
N HIS A 106 -1.92 7.41 -13.40
CA HIS A 106 -3.24 7.46 -14.04
C HIS A 106 -4.09 6.20 -13.81
N ILE A 107 -3.96 5.59 -12.63
CA ILE A 107 -4.81 4.46 -12.23
C ILE A 107 -6.27 4.93 -12.10
N ASP A 108 -7.20 4.18 -12.70
CA ASP A 108 -8.63 4.55 -12.77
C ASP A 108 -9.39 4.22 -11.47
N GLY A 109 -8.88 3.29 -10.68
CA GLY A 109 -9.50 2.88 -9.41
C GLY A 109 -8.60 2.00 -8.56
N SER A 110 -8.99 1.81 -7.30
CA SER A 110 -8.27 0.94 -6.38
C SER A 110 -9.24 -0.01 -5.67
N VAL A 111 -8.93 -1.30 -5.70
CA VAL A 111 -9.55 -2.30 -4.83
C VAL A 111 -8.68 -2.41 -3.60
N LEU A 112 -9.29 -2.22 -2.43
CA LEU A 112 -8.56 -2.24 -1.18
C LEU A 112 -8.77 -3.60 -0.50
N THR A 113 -7.69 -4.36 -0.43
CA THR A 113 -7.71 -5.68 0.20
C THR A 113 -7.99 -5.55 1.70
N LEU A 114 -8.98 -6.32 2.18
CA LEU A 114 -9.52 -6.33 3.55
C LEU A 114 -10.01 -4.95 4.05
N TRP A 115 -11.09 -4.46 3.45
CA TRP A 115 -11.91 -3.38 4.03
C TRP A 115 -12.82 -3.91 5.12
N VAL A 116 -12.36 -3.85 6.37
CA VAL A 116 -13.25 -3.87 7.53
C VAL A 116 -13.34 -2.44 8.05
N PHE A 117 -14.51 -1.82 7.87
CA PHE A 117 -14.90 -0.63 8.64
C PHE A 117 -14.94 -1.03 10.11
N THR A 118 -13.85 -0.88 10.85
CA THR A 118 -13.96 -0.76 12.30
C THR A 118 -14.53 0.63 12.58
N ILE A 119 -15.85 0.76 12.48
CA ILE A 119 -16.58 1.85 13.12
C ILE A 119 -16.42 1.61 14.61
N SER A 120 -15.42 2.23 15.24
CA SER A 120 -15.49 2.44 16.68
C SER A 120 -16.65 3.42 16.90
N GLN A 121 -17.82 2.89 17.26
CA GLN A 121 -18.77 3.71 18.01
C GLN A 121 -18.05 4.16 19.29
N GLN A 122 -18.28 5.41 19.67
CA GLN A 122 -17.87 5.92 20.98
C GLN A 122 -18.36 5.02 22.11
#